data_AF-A0A7G8HMS2-F1
#
_entry.id   AF-A0A7G8HMS2-F1
#
_cell.length_a   1.000
_cell.length_b   1.000
_cell.length_c   1.000
_cell.angle_alpha   90.00
_cell.angle_beta   90.00
_cell.angle_gamma   90.00
#
_symmetry.space_group_name_H-M   'P 1'
#
loop_
_entity.id
_entity.type
_entity.pdbx_description
1 polymer ?
#
loop_
_entity_poly.entity_id
_entity_poly.type
_entity_poly.pdbx_seq_one_letter_code
_entity_poly.pdbx_strand_id
1 'polypeptide(L)' 'MDQFEGFKILERIHFPLQGGIQLVEAESMAHVYKFTAPWTKNLGIEVEVLPALSDEELIATEEALTS' A
#
# COMPACT_ATOMS: atom_id res chain seq x y z
N MET A 1 -16.74 -0.43 1.40
CA MET A 1 -16.18 -0.41 0.04
C MET A 1 -14.65 -0.27 0.04
N ASP A 2 -14.03 -0.05 1.21
CA ASP A 2 -12.59 0.22 1.37
C ASP A 2 -11.82 -0.95 2.00
N GLN A 3 -12.45 -2.11 2.07
CA GLN A 3 -11.90 -3.30 2.69
C GLN A 3 -12.22 -4.51 1.84
N PHE A 4 -11.17 -5.24 1.49
CA PHE A 4 -11.15 -6.45 0.70
C PHE A 4 -10.33 -7.49 1.47
N GLU A 5 -10.41 -8.76 1.07
CA GLU A 5 -9.58 -9.81 1.67
C GLU A 5 -8.08 -9.44 1.54
N GLY A 6 -7.40 -9.33 2.69
CA GLY A 6 -5.98 -8.99 2.79
C GLY A 6 -5.59 -7.56 2.39
N PHE A 7 -6.55 -6.64 2.19
CA PHE A 7 -6.28 -5.25 1.78
C PHE A 7 -7.33 -4.27 2.29
N LYS A 8 -6.91 -3.17 2.89
CA LYS A 8 -7.78 -2.11 3.39
C LYS A 8 -7.19 -0.74 3.07
N ILE A 9 -8.04 0.18 2.63
CA ILE A 9 -7.66 1.57 2.44
C ILE A 9 -7.94 2.34 3.73
N LEU A 10 -6.91 3.00 4.24
CA LEU A 10 -6.97 3.83 5.45
C LEU A 10 -7.35 5.27 5.11
N GLU A 11 -6.70 5.83 4.09
CA GLU A 11 -6.86 7.24 3.72
C GLU A 11 -6.58 7.45 2.24
N ARG A 12 -7.15 8.51 1.65
CA ARG A 12 -6.96 8.87 0.24
C ARG A 12 -6.80 10.36 0.08
N ILE A 13 -5.73 10.76 -0.60
CA ILE A 13 -5.51 12.14 -1.00
C ILE A 13 -5.65 12.19 -2.52
N HIS A 14 -6.58 13.02 -3.00
CA HIS A 14 -6.76 13.25 -4.43
C HIS A 14 -6.14 14.58 -4.84
N PHE A 15 -5.30 14.53 -5.88
CA PHE A 15 -4.75 15.72 -6.53
C PHE A 15 -5.44 15.87 -7.88
N PRO A 16 -6.36 16.84 -8.04
CA PRO A 16 -7.06 17.05 -9.30
C PRO A 16 -6.08 17.15 -10.47
N LEU A 17 -6.30 16.32 -11.50
CA LEU A 17 -5.46 16.22 -12.71
C LEU A 17 -4.02 15.73 -12.50
N GLN A 18 -3.62 15.41 -11.26
CA GLN A 18 -2.26 14.98 -10.91
C GLN A 18 -2.22 13.60 -10.21
N GLY A 19 -3.37 12.95 -10.04
CA GLY A 19 -3.46 11.62 -9.45
C GLY A 19 -3.84 11.65 -7.97
N GLY A 20 -3.10 10.93 -7.14
CA GLY A 20 -3.38 10.82 -5.72
C GLY A 20 -2.48 9.85 -4.98
N ILE A 21 -2.62 9.82 -3.67
CA ILE A 21 -1.94 8.90 -2.76
C ILE A 21 -2.99 8.12 -1.99
N GLN A 22 -2.74 6.84 -1.75
CA GLN A 22 -3.58 5.99 -0.91
C GLN A 22 -2.70 5.39 0.19
N LEU A 23 -3.13 5.54 1.44
CA LEU A 23 -2.55 4.83 2.57
C LEU A 23 -3.34 3.55 2.75
N VAL A 24 -2.64 2.42 2.82
CA VAL A 24 -3.26 1.09 2.80
C VAL A 24 -2.60 0.16 3.82
N GLU A 25 -3.41 -0.70 4.41
CA GLU A 25 -2.95 -1.90 5.12
C GLU A 25 -3.11 -3.08 4.16
N ALA A 26 -2.08 -3.90 4.01
CA ALA A 26 -2.12 -5.08 3.18
C ALA A 26 -1.34 -6.22 3.82
N GLU A 27 -1.89 -7.43 3.77
CA GLU A 27 -1.19 -8.62 4.29
C GLU A 27 0.01 -9.02 3.43
N SER A 28 0.04 -8.58 2.17
CA SER A 28 1.19 -8.79 1.29
C SER A 28 1.16 -7.86 0.07
N MET A 29 2.29 -7.73 -0.61
CA MET A 29 2.38 -7.01 -1.89
C MET A 29 1.51 -7.61 -2.99
N ALA A 30 1.22 -8.91 -2.94
CA ALA A 30 0.29 -9.53 -3.89
C ALA A 30 -1.12 -8.94 -3.77
N HIS A 31 -1.57 -8.63 -2.55
CA HIS A 31 -2.86 -7.97 -2.32
C HIS A 31 -2.88 -6.54 -2.88
N VAL A 32 -1.79 -5.78 -2.71
CA VAL A 32 -1.64 -4.44 -3.31
C VAL A 32 -1.72 -4.52 -4.83
N TYR A 33 -0.95 -5.39 -5.47
CA TYR A 33 -0.94 -5.51 -6.93
C TYR A 33 -2.25 -6.04 -7.51
N LYS A 34 -2.96 -6.92 -6.78
CA LYS A 34 -4.30 -7.38 -7.19
C LYS A 34 -5.29 -6.22 -7.20
N PHE A 35 -5.22 -5.34 -6.20
CA PHE A 35 -6.08 -4.17 -6.10
C PHE A 35 -5.76 -3.10 -7.16
N THR A 36 -4.48 -2.84 -7.42
CA THR A 36 -4.05 -1.80 -8.38
C THR A 36 -4.05 -2.26 -9.83
N ALA A 37 -4.18 -3.58 -10.09
CA ALA A 37 -4.18 -4.17 -11.43
C ALA A 37 -5.17 -3.52 -12.42
N PRO A 38 -6.41 -3.14 -12.06
CA PRO A 38 -7.31 -2.46 -12.98
C PRO A 38 -6.76 -1.12 -13.49
N TRP A 39 -6.00 -0.40 -12.66
CA TRP A 39 -5.39 0.87 -13.06
C TRP A 39 -4.13 0.66 -13.87
N THR A 40 -3.25 -0.25 -13.42
CA THR A 40 -1.97 -0.49 -14.10
C THR A 40 -2.14 -1.25 -15.41
N LYS A 41 -2.84 -2.38 -15.41
CA LYS A 41 -2.96 -3.27 -16.58
C LYS A 41 -4.00 -2.81 -17.59
N ASN A 42 -5.14 -2.29 -17.13
CA ASN A 42 -6.25 -1.98 -18.04
C ASN A 42 -6.23 -0.53 -18.50
N LEU A 43 -5.71 0.40 -17.69
CA LEU A 43 -5.71 1.83 -17.98
C LEU A 43 -4.31 2.42 -18.22
N GLY A 44 -3.25 1.63 -18.02
CA GLY A 44 -1.87 2.09 -18.21
C GLY A 44 -1.44 3.15 -17.20
N ILE A 45 -2.10 3.23 -16.04
CA ILE A 45 -1.76 4.18 -14.98
C ILE A 45 -0.51 3.68 -14.26
N GLU A 46 0.47 4.55 -14.08
CA GLU A 46 1.65 4.26 -13.25
C GLU A 46 1.29 4.33 -11.76
N VAL A 47 1.70 3.31 -11.01
CA VAL A 47 1.50 3.23 -9.57
C VAL A 47 2.83 2.89 -8.91
N GLU A 48 3.30 3.79 -8.06
CA GLU A 48 4.45 3.56 -7.18
C GLU A 48 3.96 2.99 -5.84
N VAL A 49 4.62 1.94 -5.35
CA VAL A 49 4.30 1.30 -4.07
C VAL A 49 5.49 1.45 -3.14
N LEU A 50 5.30 2.23 -2.07
CA LEU A 50 6.28 2.41 -1.01
C LEU A 50 5.86 1.58 0.20
N PRO A 51 6.57 0.48 0.53
CA PRO A 51 6.29 -0.26 1.74
C PRO A 51 6.67 0.59 2.96
N ALA A 52 5.85 0.51 4.01
CA ALA A 52 6.13 1.11 5.30
C ALA A 52 6.03 0.01 6.37
N LEU A 53 6.92 0.08 7.36
CA LEU A 53 6.82 -0.73 8.57
C LEU A 53 5.93 -0.02 9.58
N SER A 54 5.17 -0.77 10.37
CA SER A 54 4.57 -0.23 11.59
C SER A 54 5.67 0.12 12.60
N ASP A 55 5.34 0.96 13.59
CA ASP A 55 6.27 1.29 14.67
C ASP A 55 6.72 0.01 15.41
N GLU A 56 5.80 -0.95 15.61
CA GLU A 56 6.10 -2.25 16.21
C GLU A 56 7.02 -3.11 15.34
N GLU A 57 6.79 -3.15 14.03
CA GLU A 57 7.65 -3.88 13.08
C GLU A 57 9.06 -3.28 13.02
N LEU A 58 9.14 -1.94 13.09
CA LEU A 58 10.41 -1.23 13.11
C LEU A 58 11.20 -1.57 14.37
N ILE A 59 10.57 -1.50 15.55
CA ILE A 59 11.20 -1.85 16.84
C ILE A 59 11.68 -3.30 16.82
N ALA A 60 10.83 -4.25 16.41
CA ALA A 60 11.20 -5.66 16.34
C ALA A 60 12.36 -5.93 15.37
N THR A 61 12.42 -5.19 14.26
CA THR A 61 13.53 -5.29 13.30
C THR A 61 14.84 -4.79 13.90
N GLU A 62 14.81 -3.64 14.59
CA GLU A 62 15.99 -3.07 15.26
C GLU A 62 16.53 -3.98 16.38
N GLU A 63 15.64 -4.56 17.20
CA GLU A 63 16.03 -5.54 18.23
C GLU A 63 16.71 -6.77 17.63
N ALA A 64 16.20 -7.28 16.51
CA ALA A 64 16.77 -8.45 15.83
C ALA A 64 18.13 -8.17 15.18
N LEU A 65 18.40 -6.93 14.74
CA LEU A 65 19.68 -6.55 14.12
C LEU A 65 20.79 -6.23 15.13
N THR A 66 20.43 -5.92 16.37
CA THR A 66 21.37 -5.54 17.44
C THR A 66 21.71 -6.66 18.42
N SER A 67 21.11 -7.85 18.23
CA SER A 67 21.32 -9.08 19.01
C SER A 67 22.38 -10.00 18.40
#